data_AF-A0A095AZ33-F1
#
_entry.id   AF-A0A095AZ33-F1
#
_cell.length_a   1.000
_cell.length_b   1.000
_cell.length_c   1.000
_cell.angle_alpha   90.00
_cell.angle_beta   90.00
_cell.angle_gamma   90.00
#
_symmetry.space_group_name_H-M   'P 1'
#
loop_
_entity.id
_entity.type
_entity.pdbx_description
1 polymer ?
#
loop_
_entity_poly.entity_id
_entity_poly.type
_entity_poly.pdbx_seq_one_letter_code
_entity_poly.pdbx_strand_id
1 'polypeptide(L)'
;MSNFPCSKFLRCFFVYEKKCFGALQNEYSPIVVQSISYGWGAVINLKKRQRKDRSSTPESFYILDCLLCTNPSRSNSEESGCDLPSGNPVDNSEISNSVTATGSDTSPMAEIIPVRLDCVVGISAVRLVVPNDLRSKEARQGVLNAIEKVKIRMGGSLPVLDPIADMHINDPRFLEVNEKVTAFQERLQHHWLHDDPRLSELSKVYRKKEQLRKRIDALTANLNSKVSLIQLEELSARKRVLRRLNFVSEYDVIELKGCVACEITSADELLLTELLFDGVFNRLSSEHIAALLSCFVFEERASEMPKLTKELSDALRTLQDTARRIARISNECRLPVDEDNYVDSFKPHLMDLVDAWTRGASFASVCSMTDLFEGTIIRTLRLLEELLRQMANAARTIGSNVLEKKFVEAIEKIKRDIVFAASLYL
;
A
#
# COMPACT_ATOMS: atom_id res chain seq x y z
N MET A 1 -27.47 22.95 21.20
CA MET A 1 -26.17 22.55 20.61
C MET A 1 -25.23 21.89 21.63
N SER A 2 -25.75 21.21 22.66
CA SER A 2 -24.94 20.45 23.61
C SER A 2 -24.96 18.97 23.24
N ASN A 3 -23.80 18.34 23.37
CA ASN A 3 -23.48 16.92 23.14
C ASN A 3 -23.05 16.59 21.70
N PHE A 4 -21.79 16.14 21.59
CA PHE A 4 -21.23 15.26 20.55
C PHE A 4 -19.89 15.59 19.86
N PRO A 5 -18.89 16.25 20.50
CA PRO A 5 -17.49 16.03 20.10
C PRO A 5 -16.91 14.73 20.68
N CYS A 6 -17.55 14.14 21.70
CA CYS A 6 -17.05 12.98 22.43
C CYS A 6 -17.32 11.62 21.73
N SER A 7 -18.13 11.58 20.66
CA SER A 7 -18.64 10.32 20.09
C SER A 7 -17.57 9.44 19.45
N LYS A 8 -16.54 9.99 18.80
CA LYS A 8 -15.55 9.15 18.07
C LYS A 8 -14.61 8.41 19.02
N PHE A 9 -14.16 9.04 20.10
CA PHE A 9 -13.25 8.43 21.06
C PHE A 9 -14.00 7.49 22.03
N LEU A 10 -15.19 7.92 22.51
CA LEU A 10 -16.08 7.03 23.27
C LEU A 10 -16.49 5.81 22.45
N ARG A 11 -16.75 5.95 21.13
CA ARG A 11 -17.02 4.79 20.25
C ARG A 11 -15.90 3.78 20.25
N CYS A 12 -14.65 4.21 20.02
CA CYS A 12 -13.52 3.29 20.03
C CYS A 12 -13.35 2.64 21.40
N PHE A 13 -13.47 3.40 22.48
CA PHE A 13 -13.24 2.91 23.85
C PHE A 13 -14.32 1.90 24.30
N PHE A 14 -15.59 2.19 24.03
CA PHE A 14 -16.72 1.30 24.36
C PHE A 14 -16.71 -0.01 23.57
N VAL A 15 -16.27 0.02 22.32
CA VAL A 15 -16.17 -1.15 21.43
C VAL A 15 -15.02 -2.06 21.85
N TYR A 16 -13.87 -1.48 22.25
CA TYR A 16 -12.63 -2.24 22.42
C TYR A 16 -12.56 -3.00 23.76
N GLU A 17 -13.04 -2.42 24.87
CA GLU A 17 -12.79 -2.98 26.21
C GLU A 17 -13.91 -3.85 26.79
N LYS A 18 -15.00 -4.11 26.05
CA LYS A 18 -16.14 -4.90 26.56
C LYS A 18 -16.74 -4.36 27.87
N LYS A 19 -16.58 -3.07 28.18
CA LYS A 19 -17.10 -2.45 29.41
C LYS A 19 -18.62 -2.16 29.36
N CYS A 20 -19.21 -2.06 28.17
CA CYS A 20 -20.68 -1.92 28.01
C CYS A 20 -21.48 -3.19 28.32
N PHE A 21 -20.81 -4.35 28.48
CA PHE A 21 -21.49 -5.64 28.56
C PHE A 21 -22.29 -5.81 29.84
N GLY A 22 -21.79 -5.31 30.98
CA GLY A 22 -22.52 -5.35 32.26
C GLY A 22 -23.84 -4.58 32.23
N ALA A 23 -23.89 -3.48 31.47
CA ALA A 23 -25.14 -2.74 31.25
C ALA A 23 -26.09 -3.52 30.33
N LEU A 24 -25.57 -4.11 29.23
CA LEU A 24 -26.35 -4.81 28.20
C LEU A 24 -26.80 -6.24 28.58
N GLN A 25 -26.23 -6.87 29.62
CA GLN A 25 -26.46 -8.28 29.99
C GLN A 25 -27.61 -8.54 30.98
N ASN A 26 -28.30 -7.53 31.51
CA ASN A 26 -29.43 -7.80 32.40
C ASN A 26 -30.65 -8.31 31.60
N GLU A 27 -30.88 -9.61 31.65
CA GLU A 27 -31.86 -10.42 30.89
C GLU A 27 -33.34 -10.00 31.02
N TYR A 28 -33.68 -9.02 31.87
CA TYR A 28 -35.07 -8.74 32.23
C TYR A 28 -35.63 -7.39 31.76
N SER A 29 -34.84 -6.54 31.09
CA SER A 29 -35.38 -5.30 30.50
C SER A 29 -34.45 -4.69 29.44
N PRO A 30 -34.87 -4.56 28.17
CA PRO A 30 -34.05 -3.98 27.13
C PRO A 30 -33.77 -2.49 27.32
N ILE A 31 -32.56 -2.10 26.91
CA ILE A 31 -32.04 -0.73 27.03
C ILE A 31 -32.30 0.03 25.74
N VAL A 32 -32.55 1.34 25.86
CA VAL A 32 -32.70 2.21 24.70
C VAL A 32 -31.32 2.69 24.23
N VAL A 33 -31.02 2.45 22.95
CA VAL A 33 -29.74 2.78 22.30
C VAL A 33 -29.96 3.80 21.20
N GLN A 34 -29.06 4.78 21.11
CA GLN A 34 -29.05 5.76 20.04
C GLN A 34 -28.14 5.30 18.90
N SER A 35 -28.71 5.15 17.70
CA SER A 35 -28.00 4.87 16.45
C SER A 35 -27.81 6.15 15.63
N ILE A 36 -26.70 6.22 14.90
CA ILE A 36 -26.27 7.38 14.08
C ILE A 36 -27.35 7.81 13.08
N SER A 37 -28.01 6.84 12.46
CA SER A 37 -28.92 7.08 11.34
C SER A 37 -30.40 6.95 11.70
N TYR A 38 -30.71 6.24 12.79
CA TYR A 38 -32.08 5.81 13.11
C TYR A 38 -32.63 6.35 14.45
N GLY A 39 -31.85 7.17 15.15
CA GLY A 39 -32.26 7.74 16.44
C GLY A 39 -32.28 6.71 17.57
N TRP A 40 -33.21 6.88 18.53
CA TRP A 40 -33.34 6.01 19.70
C TRP A 40 -34.17 4.75 19.37
N GLY A 41 -33.68 3.59 19.79
CA GLY A 41 -34.36 2.30 19.63
C GLY A 41 -34.13 1.36 20.81
N ALA A 42 -34.84 0.24 20.88
CA ALA A 42 -34.69 -0.73 21.98
C ALA A 42 -33.80 -1.91 21.57
N VAL A 43 -32.83 -2.27 22.41
CA VAL A 43 -31.96 -3.45 22.20
C VAL A 43 -32.72 -4.71 22.54
N ILE A 44 -32.93 -5.62 21.59
CA ILE A 44 -33.66 -6.87 21.84
C ILE A 44 -32.70 -8.01 22.18
N ASN A 45 -31.62 -8.14 21.43
CA ASN A 45 -30.69 -9.26 21.58
C ASN A 45 -29.25 -8.86 21.26
N LEU A 46 -28.29 -9.53 21.89
CA LEU A 46 -26.85 -9.36 21.68
C LEU A 46 -26.25 -10.68 21.20
N LYS A 47 -25.78 -10.71 19.95
CA LYS A 47 -25.18 -11.90 19.33
C LYS A 47 -23.68 -11.71 19.16
N LYS A 48 -22.89 -12.65 19.68
CA LYS A 48 -21.44 -12.73 19.41
C LYS A 48 -21.21 -13.45 18.08
N ARG A 49 -20.49 -12.81 17.14
CA ARG A 49 -20.05 -13.43 15.88
C ARG A 49 -18.53 -13.50 15.83
N GLN A 50 -18.03 -14.52 15.14
CA GLN A 50 -16.60 -14.69 14.86
C GLN A 50 -16.39 -14.68 13.36
N ARG A 51 -15.46 -13.85 12.88
CA ARG A 51 -15.02 -13.91 11.50
C ARG A 51 -14.05 -15.08 11.33
N LYS A 52 -14.37 -16.03 10.45
CA LYS A 52 -13.46 -17.11 10.03
C LYS A 52 -12.94 -16.80 8.63
N ASP A 53 -12.06 -15.80 8.50
CA ASP A 53 -11.30 -15.58 7.27
C ASP A 53 -9.85 -16.04 7.48
N ARG A 54 -9.28 -16.76 6.50
CA ARG A 54 -7.96 -17.44 6.61
C ARG A 54 -6.75 -16.50 6.76
N SER A 55 -6.89 -15.19 6.56
CA SER A 55 -5.78 -14.23 6.44
C SER A 55 -5.73 -13.12 7.50
N SER A 56 -6.67 -13.08 8.46
CA SER A 56 -6.68 -12.07 9.53
C SER A 56 -6.79 -12.73 10.90
N THR A 57 -6.26 -12.05 11.93
CA THR A 57 -6.43 -12.49 13.32
C THR A 57 -7.91 -12.70 13.63
N PRO A 58 -8.29 -13.74 14.40
CA PRO A 58 -9.69 -14.02 14.68
C PRO A 58 -10.31 -12.92 15.54
N GLU A 59 -10.92 -11.93 14.90
CA GLU A 59 -11.61 -10.83 15.56
C GLU A 59 -13.05 -11.26 15.89
N SER A 60 -13.36 -11.38 17.18
CA SER A 60 -14.73 -11.59 17.64
C SER A 60 -15.44 -10.25 17.76
N PHE A 61 -16.54 -10.07 17.02
CA PHE A 61 -17.34 -8.84 17.06
C PHE A 61 -18.77 -9.14 17.51
N TYR A 62 -19.45 -8.13 18.02
CA TYR A 62 -20.82 -8.26 18.53
C TYR A 62 -21.79 -7.49 17.64
N ILE A 63 -22.95 -8.11 17.41
CA ILE A 63 -24.09 -7.53 16.71
C ILE A 63 -25.23 -7.40 17.72
N LEU A 64 -25.80 -6.20 17.77
CA LEU A 64 -27.01 -5.89 18.52
C LEU A 64 -28.21 -5.98 17.57
N ASP A 65 -29.19 -6.81 17.89
CA ASP A 65 -30.50 -6.73 17.22
C ASP A 65 -31.30 -5.63 17.91
N CYS A 66 -31.45 -4.48 17.24
CA CYS A 66 -32.15 -3.31 17.79
C CYS A 66 -33.46 -3.07 17.04
N LEU A 67 -34.54 -2.78 17.78
CA LEU A 67 -35.77 -2.24 17.23
C LEU A 67 -35.58 -0.74 16.98
N LEU A 68 -35.57 -0.35 15.72
CA LEU A 68 -35.30 1.02 15.27
C LEU A 68 -36.44 1.54 14.38
N CYS A 69 -36.57 2.85 14.31
CA CYS A 69 -37.47 3.53 13.38
C CYS A 69 -36.76 3.71 12.04
N THR A 70 -37.22 3.04 10.98
CA THR A 70 -36.61 3.15 9.64
C THR A 70 -36.99 4.44 8.93
N ASN A 71 -38.15 5.03 9.28
CA ASN A 71 -38.66 6.28 8.73
C ASN A 71 -39.06 7.25 9.85
N PRO A 72 -38.12 7.97 10.49
CA PRO A 72 -38.49 9.04 11.39
C PRO A 72 -39.09 10.18 10.57
N SER A 73 -40.30 10.64 10.93
CA SER A 73 -40.87 11.88 10.41
C SER A 73 -39.81 12.98 10.56
N ARG A 74 -39.31 13.54 9.46
CA ARG A 74 -38.36 14.66 9.50
C ARG A 74 -39.06 15.85 10.15
N SER A 75 -38.92 16.00 11.46
CA SER A 75 -39.15 17.29 12.10
C SER A 75 -38.03 18.21 11.64
N ASN A 76 -38.38 19.24 10.86
CA ASN A 76 -37.50 20.31 10.44
C ASN A 76 -36.74 20.88 11.64
N SER A 77 -35.46 20.53 11.76
CA SER A 77 -34.47 21.27 12.53
C SER A 77 -33.12 21.09 11.84
N GLU A 78 -32.95 21.89 10.80
CA GLU A 78 -31.73 22.57 10.36
C GLU A 78 -30.42 21.76 10.24
N GLU A 79 -30.05 21.58 8.97
CA GLU A 79 -28.71 21.39 8.39
C GLU A 79 -27.51 21.57 9.33
N SER A 80 -26.94 20.45 9.77
CA SER A 80 -25.52 20.40 10.14
C SER A 80 -24.74 19.76 9.00
N GLY A 81 -24.24 20.63 8.12
CA GLY A 81 -23.30 20.27 7.07
C GLY A 81 -22.02 19.68 7.63
N CYS A 82 -21.85 18.38 7.43
CA CYS A 82 -20.56 17.72 7.40
C CYS A 82 -20.39 17.11 6.00
N ASP A 83 -19.96 17.94 5.05
CA ASP A 83 -19.37 17.48 3.80
C ASP A 83 -18.13 16.62 4.14
N LEU A 84 -18.22 15.33 3.85
CA LEU A 84 -17.04 14.48 3.66
C LEU A 84 -16.45 14.78 2.28
N PRO A 85 -15.12 14.86 2.14
CA PRO A 85 -14.50 15.14 0.85
C PRO A 85 -14.71 13.97 -0.11
N SER A 86 -15.22 14.25 -1.30
CA SER A 86 -15.20 13.34 -2.44
C SER A 86 -13.78 12.83 -2.70
N GLY A 87 -13.61 11.51 -2.56
CA GLY A 87 -12.53 10.72 -3.14
C GLY A 87 -13.13 9.71 -4.10
N ASN A 88 -12.49 9.56 -5.26
CA ASN A 88 -12.89 8.84 -6.47
C ASN A 88 -13.43 7.39 -6.28
N PRO A 89 -14.21 6.88 -7.26
CA PRO A 89 -14.85 5.58 -7.18
C PRO A 89 -13.80 4.48 -7.40
N VAL A 90 -13.81 3.47 -6.54
CA VAL A 90 -13.21 2.17 -6.83
C VAL A 90 -14.28 1.13 -6.60
N ASP A 91 -14.54 0.38 -7.66
CA ASP A 91 -15.45 -0.75 -7.75
C ASP A 91 -15.35 -1.67 -6.54
N ASN A 92 -16.50 -2.02 -5.99
CA ASN A 92 -16.77 -3.36 -5.49
C ASN A 92 -18.28 -3.59 -5.54
N SER A 93 -18.68 -4.28 -6.60
CA SER A 93 -19.94 -4.99 -6.71
C SER A 93 -20.12 -5.98 -5.56
N GLU A 94 -21.39 -6.27 -5.26
CA GLU A 94 -21.88 -7.30 -4.32
C GLU A 94 -22.13 -6.82 -2.89
N ILE A 95 -23.31 -6.23 -2.64
CA ILE A 95 -24.45 -6.93 -2.05
C ILE A 95 -25.70 -6.09 -2.27
N SER A 96 -26.73 -6.80 -2.71
CA SER A 96 -27.99 -6.37 -3.29
C SER A 96 -29.01 -5.81 -2.28
N ASN A 97 -29.81 -4.86 -2.80
CA ASN A 97 -31.19 -4.53 -2.45
C ASN A 97 -31.49 -4.03 -1.02
N SER A 98 -31.81 -2.74 -0.87
CA SER A 98 -33.22 -2.30 -0.88
C SER A 98 -33.40 -0.78 -0.68
N VAL A 99 -34.28 -0.21 -1.52
CA VAL A 99 -35.09 1.02 -1.37
C VAL A 99 -34.40 2.38 -1.59
N THR A 100 -34.35 2.76 -2.88
CA THR A 100 -34.50 4.13 -3.36
C THR A 100 -35.90 4.68 -3.00
N ALA A 101 -35.95 5.81 -2.30
CA ALA A 101 -37.19 6.47 -1.89
C ALA A 101 -37.73 7.40 -3.00
N THR A 102 -38.73 6.94 -3.73
CA THR A 102 -39.71 7.78 -4.44
C THR A 102 -40.98 7.90 -3.59
N GLY A 103 -41.58 9.09 -3.59
CA GLY A 103 -42.56 9.57 -2.61
C GLY A 103 -43.72 8.64 -2.24
N SER A 104 -44.01 8.60 -0.94
CA SER A 104 -45.34 8.46 -0.34
C SER A 104 -45.22 8.68 1.17
N ASP A 105 -46.22 9.36 1.75
CA ASP A 105 -46.40 9.53 3.20
C ASP A 105 -46.29 8.17 3.90
N THR A 106 -45.15 7.92 4.53
CA THR A 106 -44.84 6.64 5.15
C THR A 106 -44.79 6.84 6.66
N SER A 107 -45.83 6.36 7.33
CA SER A 107 -45.90 6.28 8.79
C SER A 107 -44.64 5.64 9.40
N PRO A 108 -44.20 6.05 10.59
CA PRO A 108 -42.98 5.53 11.21
C PRO A 108 -43.13 4.02 11.46
N MET A 109 -42.34 3.22 10.75
CA MET A 109 -42.35 1.75 10.87
C MET A 109 -41.25 1.28 11.81
N ALA A 110 -41.63 0.40 12.76
CA ALA A 110 -40.72 -0.27 13.67
C ALA A 110 -40.17 -1.58 13.08
N GLU A 111 -38.85 -1.64 12.84
CA GLU A 111 -38.17 -2.81 12.31
C GLU A 111 -36.97 -3.23 13.17
N ILE A 112 -36.66 -4.53 13.17
CA ILE A 112 -35.52 -5.09 13.92
C ILE A 112 -34.33 -5.15 12.99
N ILE A 113 -33.30 -4.35 13.28
CA ILE A 113 -32.10 -4.22 12.44
C ILE A 113 -30.89 -4.72 13.22
N PRO A 114 -30.06 -5.60 12.63
CA PRO A 114 -28.76 -5.96 13.21
C PRO A 114 -27.77 -4.80 13.07
N VAL A 115 -27.34 -4.24 14.19
CA VAL A 115 -26.45 -3.07 14.27
C VAL A 115 -25.13 -3.46 14.92
N ARG A 116 -24.00 -3.04 14.33
CA ARG A 116 -22.67 -3.18 14.96
C ARG A 116 -22.53 -2.24 16.14
N LEU A 117 -21.76 -2.63 17.16
CA LEU A 117 -21.47 -1.76 18.32
C LEU A 117 -20.89 -0.40 17.93
N ASP A 118 -20.11 -0.32 16.84
CA ASP A 118 -19.50 0.94 16.33
C ASP A 118 -20.55 2.01 15.96
N CYS A 119 -21.77 1.58 15.65
CA CYS A 119 -22.88 2.45 15.28
C CYS A 119 -23.66 2.96 16.50
N VAL A 120 -23.35 2.48 17.71
CA VAL A 120 -23.97 2.92 18.95
C VAL A 120 -23.31 4.21 19.42
N VAL A 121 -24.13 5.25 19.60
CA VAL A 121 -23.67 6.60 19.97
C VAL A 121 -23.85 6.89 21.45
N GLY A 122 -24.91 6.33 22.06
CA GLY A 122 -25.23 6.50 23.47
C GLY A 122 -26.18 5.41 23.95
N ILE A 123 -26.08 5.13 25.24
CA ILE A 123 -26.92 4.16 25.96
C ILE A 123 -27.75 4.97 26.95
N SER A 124 -29.08 4.78 26.97
CA SER A 124 -29.93 5.48 27.93
C SER A 124 -29.97 4.76 29.28
N ALA A 125 -30.14 5.53 30.36
CA ALA A 125 -30.42 4.99 31.69
C ALA A 125 -31.83 4.37 31.81
N VAL A 126 -32.74 4.67 30.87
CA VAL A 126 -34.11 4.17 30.91
C VAL A 126 -34.21 2.76 30.32
N ARG A 127 -34.88 1.87 31.07
CA ARG A 127 -35.19 0.50 30.67
C ARG A 127 -36.67 0.39 30.33
N LEU A 128 -36.98 -0.20 29.19
CA LEU A 128 -38.36 -0.43 28.75
C LEU A 128 -38.73 -1.89 28.96
N VAL A 129 -39.98 -2.15 29.32
CA VAL A 129 -40.53 -3.51 29.28
C VAL A 129 -40.93 -3.79 27.85
N VAL A 130 -40.30 -4.79 27.24
CA VAL A 130 -40.59 -5.20 25.86
C VAL A 130 -41.29 -6.56 25.87
N PRO A 131 -42.38 -6.74 25.11
CA PRO A 131 -43.07 -8.01 25.01
C PRO A 131 -42.15 -9.13 24.49
N ASN A 132 -42.34 -10.35 25.00
CA ASN A 132 -41.55 -11.53 24.60
C ASN A 132 -41.75 -11.94 23.13
N ASP A 133 -42.88 -11.56 22.52
CA ASP A 133 -43.14 -11.79 21.10
C ASP A 133 -43.17 -10.48 20.31
N LEU A 134 -42.18 -10.31 19.44
CA LEU A 134 -42.00 -9.16 18.55
C LEU A 134 -42.14 -9.57 17.08
N ARG A 135 -42.83 -10.68 16.77
CA ARG A 135 -43.10 -11.06 15.37
C ARG A 135 -44.19 -10.21 14.74
N SER A 136 -45.19 -9.78 15.51
CA SER A 136 -46.28 -8.95 15.01
C SER A 136 -45.85 -7.48 14.82
N LYS A 137 -46.35 -6.85 13.75
CA LYS A 137 -46.08 -5.43 13.45
C LYS A 137 -46.63 -4.50 14.55
N GLU A 138 -47.75 -4.87 15.14
CA GLU A 138 -48.41 -4.13 16.23
C GLU A 138 -47.58 -4.12 17.51
N ALA A 139 -46.96 -5.25 17.89
CA ALA A 139 -46.09 -5.32 19.06
C ALA A 139 -44.83 -4.44 18.87
N ARG A 140 -44.24 -4.45 17.68
CA ARG A 140 -43.08 -3.59 17.35
C ARG A 140 -43.43 -2.11 17.42
N GLN A 141 -44.57 -1.73 16.86
CA GLN A 141 -45.05 -0.34 16.92
C GLN A 141 -45.38 0.08 18.36
N GLY A 142 -45.91 -0.83 19.18
CA GLY A 142 -46.17 -0.60 20.59
C GLY A 142 -44.91 -0.20 21.37
N VAL A 143 -43.77 -0.85 21.11
CA VAL A 143 -42.47 -0.52 21.71
C VAL A 143 -41.98 0.86 21.26
N LEU A 144 -42.11 1.19 19.97
CA LEU A 144 -41.73 2.50 19.43
C LEU A 144 -42.56 3.63 20.06
N ASN A 145 -43.87 3.43 20.16
CA ASN A 145 -44.78 4.36 20.85
C ASN A 145 -44.44 4.50 22.34
N ALA A 146 -43.97 3.42 22.98
CA ALA A 146 -43.52 3.48 24.38
C ALA A 146 -42.23 4.32 24.51
N ILE A 147 -41.27 4.17 23.60
CA ILE A 147 -40.06 5.02 23.54
C ILE A 147 -40.46 6.50 23.38
N GLU A 148 -41.39 6.80 22.48
CA GLU A 148 -41.85 8.17 22.24
C GLU A 148 -42.58 8.77 23.45
N LYS A 149 -43.47 8.00 24.10
CA LYS A 149 -44.13 8.42 25.34
C LYS A 149 -43.14 8.72 26.46
N VAL A 150 -42.10 7.91 26.61
CA VAL A 150 -41.03 8.16 27.59
C VAL A 150 -40.23 9.40 27.21
N LYS A 151 -39.90 9.58 25.93
CA LYS A 151 -39.21 10.77 25.43
C LYS A 151 -40.00 12.05 25.74
N ILE A 152 -41.31 12.04 25.52
CA ILE A 152 -42.19 13.18 25.84
C ILE A 152 -42.26 13.42 27.35
N ARG A 153 -42.40 12.35 28.15
CA ARG A 153 -42.46 12.43 29.62
C ARG A 153 -41.17 12.99 30.24
N MET A 154 -40.03 12.74 29.61
CA MET A 154 -38.70 13.15 30.08
C MET A 154 -38.23 14.50 29.50
N GLY A 155 -39.12 15.27 28.87
CA GLY A 155 -38.80 16.63 28.41
C GLY A 155 -38.09 16.72 27.05
N GLY A 156 -38.25 15.70 26.19
CA GLY A 156 -37.83 15.75 24.78
C GLY A 156 -36.54 15.00 24.45
N SER A 157 -35.72 14.65 25.44
CA SER A 157 -34.52 13.80 25.27
C SER A 157 -34.44 12.72 26.35
N LEU A 158 -33.89 11.56 26.00
CA LEU A 158 -33.65 10.49 26.96
C LEU A 158 -32.32 10.74 27.68
N PRO A 159 -32.25 10.54 29.02
CA PRO A 159 -31.01 10.68 29.75
C PRO A 159 -30.03 9.60 29.31
N VAL A 160 -28.81 10.03 28.96
CA VAL A 160 -27.70 9.16 28.60
C VAL A 160 -26.99 8.72 29.88
N LEU A 161 -26.53 7.48 29.90
CA LEU A 161 -25.76 6.90 30.99
C LEU A 161 -24.37 7.55 31.07
N ASP A 162 -23.94 7.97 32.26
CA ASP A 162 -22.62 8.55 32.46
C ASP A 162 -21.53 7.45 32.42
N PRO A 163 -20.52 7.54 31.54
CA PRO A 163 -19.41 6.59 31.52
C PRO A 163 -18.67 6.41 32.86
N ILE A 164 -18.63 7.45 33.71
CA ILE A 164 -17.86 7.42 34.96
C ILE A 164 -18.76 7.01 36.14
N ALA A 165 -19.83 7.77 36.40
CA ALA A 165 -20.69 7.53 37.55
C ALA A 165 -21.50 6.23 37.43
N ASP A 166 -22.06 5.95 36.24
CA ASP A 166 -23.01 4.86 36.05
C ASP A 166 -22.37 3.59 35.43
N MET A 167 -21.37 3.76 34.57
CA MET A 167 -20.67 2.62 33.92
C MET A 167 -19.37 2.23 34.62
N HIS A 168 -18.97 2.96 35.68
CA HIS A 168 -17.79 2.68 36.51
C HIS A 168 -16.48 2.50 35.72
N ILE A 169 -16.28 3.31 34.69
CA ILE A 169 -15.07 3.27 33.86
C ILE A 169 -13.95 4.07 34.52
N ASN A 170 -13.06 3.38 35.25
CA ASN A 170 -11.95 3.98 35.98
C ASN A 170 -10.59 3.87 35.26
N ASP A 171 -10.56 3.94 33.93
CA ASP A 171 -9.28 3.94 33.18
C ASP A 171 -8.62 5.33 33.25
N PRO A 172 -7.34 5.44 33.67
CA PRO A 172 -6.65 6.73 33.75
C PRO A 172 -6.61 7.48 32.42
N ARG A 173 -6.42 6.79 31.28
CA ARG A 173 -6.41 7.44 29.96
C ARG A 173 -7.78 7.99 29.58
N PHE A 174 -8.84 7.30 29.99
CA PHE A 174 -10.20 7.74 29.74
C PHE A 174 -10.56 9.00 30.55
N LEU A 175 -10.18 9.02 31.83
CA LEU A 175 -10.40 10.17 32.71
C LEU A 175 -9.68 11.42 32.19
N GLU A 176 -8.41 11.31 31.77
CA GLU A 176 -7.67 12.42 31.16
C GLU A 176 -8.35 12.99 29.91
N VAL A 177 -8.91 12.12 29.06
CA VAL A 177 -9.62 12.57 27.85
C VAL A 177 -10.93 13.24 28.22
N ASN A 178 -11.66 12.71 29.20
CA ASN A 178 -12.90 13.31 29.66
C ASN A 178 -12.68 14.70 30.25
N GLU A 179 -11.64 14.89 31.08
CA GLU A 179 -11.23 16.20 31.60
C GLU A 179 -10.86 17.19 30.48
N LYS A 180 -10.17 16.73 29.43
CA LYS A 180 -9.90 17.57 28.25
C LYS A 180 -11.18 17.96 27.53
N VAL A 181 -12.14 17.04 27.41
CA VAL A 181 -13.43 17.31 26.76
C VAL A 181 -14.23 18.34 27.55
N THR A 182 -14.32 18.21 28.87
CA THR A 182 -15.02 19.19 29.72
C THR A 182 -14.34 20.55 29.64
N ALA A 183 -13.00 20.62 29.74
CA ALA A 183 -12.26 21.85 29.57
C ALA A 183 -12.47 22.51 28.20
N PHE A 184 -12.56 21.73 27.12
CA PHE A 184 -12.87 22.26 25.79
C PHE A 184 -14.32 22.72 25.65
N GLN A 185 -15.28 22.06 26.32
CA GLN A 185 -16.67 22.50 26.34
C GLN A 185 -16.83 23.82 27.10
N GLU A 186 -16.20 23.96 28.26
CA GLU A 186 -16.17 25.22 29.02
C GLU A 186 -15.55 26.35 28.20
N ARG A 187 -14.40 26.09 27.58
CA ARG A 187 -13.75 27.07 26.69
C ARG A 187 -14.64 27.44 25.49
N LEU A 188 -15.40 26.50 24.96
CA LEU A 188 -16.33 26.75 23.86
C LEU A 188 -17.50 27.62 24.32
N GLN A 189 -18.07 27.37 25.50
CA GLN A 189 -19.16 28.16 26.07
C GLN A 189 -18.72 29.59 26.44
N HIS A 190 -17.50 29.76 26.97
CA HIS A 190 -16.94 31.07 27.27
C HIS A 190 -16.44 31.83 26.04
N HIS A 191 -16.44 31.20 24.85
CA HIS A 191 -16.03 31.87 23.63
C HIS A 191 -17.12 32.85 23.18
N TRP A 192 -16.77 34.12 23.00
CA TRP A 192 -17.67 35.21 22.59
C TRP A 192 -18.51 34.92 21.32
N LEU A 193 -18.04 34.04 20.45
CA LEU A 193 -18.73 33.64 19.21
C LEU A 193 -19.68 32.44 19.41
N HIS A 194 -19.79 31.86 20.61
CA HIS A 194 -20.65 30.70 20.86
C HIS A 194 -22.13 31.02 20.61
N ASP A 195 -22.57 32.19 21.07
CA ASP A 195 -23.96 32.65 20.99
C ASP A 195 -24.21 33.66 19.84
N ASP A 196 -23.19 33.98 19.02
CA ASP A 196 -23.34 34.95 17.93
C ASP A 196 -24.09 34.30 16.74
N PRO A 197 -25.22 34.86 16.27
CA PRO A 197 -25.96 34.32 15.12
C PRO A 197 -25.14 34.31 13.81
N ARG A 198 -24.07 35.11 13.72
CA ARG A 198 -23.16 35.16 12.57
C ARG A 198 -22.15 34.02 12.54
N LEU A 199 -22.09 33.18 13.57
CA LEU A 199 -21.16 32.04 13.66
C LEU A 199 -21.25 31.13 12.43
N SER A 200 -22.47 30.84 11.95
CA SER A 200 -22.69 29.99 10.78
C SER A 200 -22.01 30.57 9.53
N GLU A 201 -22.20 31.87 9.26
CA GLU A 201 -21.59 32.55 8.11
C GLU A 201 -20.07 32.68 8.25
N LEU A 202 -19.59 33.12 9.42
CA LEU A 202 -18.16 33.30 9.67
C LEU A 202 -17.40 31.97 9.59
N SER A 203 -18.01 30.88 10.06
CA SER A 203 -17.44 29.53 9.94
C SER A 203 -17.32 29.07 8.49
N LYS A 204 -18.30 29.38 7.62
CA LYS A 204 -18.24 29.07 6.18
C LYS A 204 -17.09 29.82 5.51
N VAL A 205 -16.95 31.12 5.78
CA VAL A 205 -15.86 31.95 5.24
C VAL A 205 -14.50 31.46 5.74
N TYR A 206 -14.37 31.16 7.03
CA TYR A 206 -13.13 30.63 7.60
C TYR A 206 -12.75 29.27 7.00
N ARG A 207 -13.71 28.35 6.84
CA ARG A 207 -13.48 27.06 6.16
C ARG A 207 -12.97 27.25 4.74
N LYS A 208 -13.55 28.18 3.97
CA LYS A 208 -13.08 28.50 2.61
C LYS A 208 -11.65 29.05 2.62
N LYS A 209 -11.33 29.96 3.54
CA LYS A 209 -9.96 30.48 3.72
C LYS A 209 -8.97 29.36 4.03
N GLU A 210 -9.31 28.46 4.93
CA GLU A 210 -8.44 27.34 5.33
C GLU A 210 -8.25 26.32 4.19
N GLN A 211 -9.30 26.05 3.40
CA GLN A 211 -9.19 25.23 2.18
C GLN A 211 -8.24 25.86 1.16
N LEU A 212 -8.36 27.17 0.93
CA LEU A 212 -7.46 27.89 0.02
C LEU A 212 -6.02 27.89 0.54
N ARG A 213 -5.80 28.06 1.85
CA ARG A 213 -4.48 27.98 2.47
C ARG A 213 -3.85 26.60 2.25
N LYS A 214 -4.57 25.52 2.56
CA LYS A 214 -4.11 24.15 2.32
C LYS A 214 -3.79 23.90 0.84
N ARG A 215 -4.59 24.47 -0.07
CA ARG A 215 -4.32 24.40 -1.51
C ARG A 215 -3.06 25.14 -1.91
N ILE A 216 -2.80 26.32 -1.34
CA ILE A 216 -1.55 27.06 -1.56
C ILE A 216 -0.37 26.23 -1.06
N ASP A 217 -0.43 25.74 0.17
CA ASP A 217 0.65 24.93 0.77
C ASP A 217 0.95 23.68 -0.08
N ALA A 218 -0.09 22.99 -0.56
CA ALA A 218 0.05 21.83 -1.44
C ALA A 218 0.66 22.19 -2.81
N LEU A 219 0.24 23.32 -3.41
CA LEU A 219 0.80 23.80 -4.68
C LEU A 219 2.25 24.24 -4.53
N THR A 220 2.59 24.93 -3.45
CA THR A 220 3.98 25.34 -3.15
C THR A 220 4.87 24.13 -2.92
N ALA A 221 4.40 23.12 -2.18
CA ALA A 221 5.13 21.86 -2.03
C ALA A 221 5.34 21.14 -3.39
N ASN A 222 4.31 21.12 -4.24
CA ASN A 222 4.41 20.54 -5.58
C ASN A 222 5.43 21.29 -6.47
N LEU A 223 5.40 22.63 -6.44
CA LEU A 223 6.34 23.46 -7.18
C LEU A 223 7.77 23.19 -6.71
N ASN A 224 8.02 23.20 -5.40
CA ASN A 224 9.35 22.94 -4.85
C ASN A 224 9.88 21.54 -5.21
N SER A 225 9.01 20.53 -5.26
CA SER A 225 9.41 19.19 -5.70
C SER A 225 9.80 19.11 -7.18
N LYS A 226 9.28 20.03 -8.02
CA LYS A 226 9.51 20.05 -9.47
C LYS A 226 10.63 21.00 -9.91
N VAL A 227 10.95 22.00 -9.09
CA VAL A 227 12.06 22.94 -9.35
C VAL A 227 13.39 22.24 -9.02
N SER A 228 13.78 21.35 -9.94
CA SER A 228 15.14 21.13 -10.47
C SER A 228 16.33 20.80 -9.57
N LEU A 229 16.22 20.75 -8.23
CA LEU A 229 17.35 20.39 -7.37
C LEU A 229 17.59 18.87 -7.29
N ILE A 230 16.56 18.05 -7.48
CA ILE A 230 16.65 16.58 -7.38
C ILE A 230 17.65 16.01 -8.40
N GLN A 231 17.64 16.52 -9.64
CA GLN A 231 18.55 16.02 -10.69
C GLN A 231 20.01 16.39 -10.45
N LEU A 232 20.29 17.52 -9.78
CA LEU A 232 21.65 17.94 -9.44
C LEU A 232 22.22 17.13 -8.27
N GLU A 233 21.39 16.82 -7.28
CA GLU A 233 21.78 15.97 -6.15
C GLU A 233 22.10 14.54 -6.61
N GLU A 234 21.24 13.98 -7.48
CA GLU A 234 21.47 12.67 -8.06
C GLU A 234 22.73 12.65 -8.94
N LEU A 235 22.93 13.66 -9.80
CA LEU A 235 24.15 13.78 -10.61
C LEU A 235 25.40 13.86 -9.74
N SER A 236 25.35 14.61 -8.63
CA SER A 236 26.45 14.71 -7.66
C SER A 236 26.71 13.37 -6.95
N ALA A 237 25.66 12.61 -6.62
CA ALA A 237 25.79 11.27 -6.07
C ALA A 237 26.44 10.30 -7.08
N ARG A 238 25.97 10.28 -8.34
CA ARG A 238 26.55 9.46 -9.42
C ARG A 238 28.01 9.82 -9.69
N LYS A 239 28.37 11.11 -9.72
CA LYS A 239 29.77 11.55 -9.83
C LYS A 239 30.64 11.02 -8.69
N ARG A 240 30.13 11.02 -7.44
CA ARG A 240 30.86 10.45 -6.30
C ARG A 240 31.12 8.95 -6.46
N VAL A 241 30.15 8.20 -6.98
CA VAL A 241 30.32 6.77 -7.30
C VAL A 241 31.41 6.58 -8.36
N LEU A 242 31.34 7.32 -9.47
CA LEU A 242 32.32 7.23 -10.55
C LEU A 242 33.75 7.56 -10.07
N ARG A 243 33.90 8.56 -9.19
CA ARG A 243 35.20 8.88 -8.57
C ARG A 243 35.68 7.79 -7.61
N ARG A 244 34.80 7.22 -6.79
CA ARG A 244 35.13 6.10 -5.87
C ARG A 244 35.58 4.84 -6.61
N LEU A 245 34.99 4.56 -7.77
CA LEU A 245 35.34 3.42 -8.63
C LEU A 245 36.51 3.72 -9.58
N ASN A 246 37.06 4.93 -9.56
CA ASN A 246 38.14 5.40 -10.45
C ASN A 246 37.78 5.37 -11.95
N PHE A 247 36.50 5.62 -12.29
CA PHE A 247 36.06 5.85 -13.68
C PHE A 247 36.33 7.29 -14.11
N VAL A 248 36.39 8.20 -13.13
CA VAL A 248 36.63 9.62 -13.29
C VAL A 248 37.56 10.07 -12.16
N SER A 249 38.50 10.96 -12.45
CA SER A 249 39.39 11.58 -11.47
C SER A 249 38.67 12.53 -10.51
N GLU A 250 39.38 13.01 -9.49
CA GLU A 250 38.87 14.02 -8.55
C GLU A 250 38.44 15.33 -9.23
N TYR A 251 39.02 15.64 -10.40
CA TYR A 251 38.75 16.85 -11.19
C TYR A 251 37.70 16.64 -12.28
N ASP A 252 36.90 15.57 -12.22
CA ASP A 252 35.89 15.22 -13.22
C ASP A 252 36.46 14.92 -14.63
N VAL A 253 37.73 14.51 -14.72
CA VAL A 253 38.35 14.04 -15.96
C VAL A 253 38.20 12.53 -16.09
N ILE A 254 37.72 12.06 -17.25
CA ILE A 254 37.50 10.65 -17.53
C ILE A 254 38.81 9.84 -17.49
N GLU A 255 38.78 8.69 -16.82
CA GLU A 255 39.91 7.76 -16.72
C GLU A 255 39.75 6.60 -17.72
N LEU A 256 40.77 5.75 -17.86
CA LEU A 256 40.72 4.60 -18.77
C LEU A 256 39.49 3.70 -18.51
N LYS A 257 39.14 3.45 -17.24
CA LYS A 257 37.92 2.72 -16.87
C LYS A 257 36.67 3.40 -17.43
N GLY A 258 36.58 4.73 -17.34
CA GLY A 258 35.49 5.49 -17.91
C GLY A 258 35.41 5.36 -19.43
N CYS A 259 36.54 5.46 -20.13
CA CYS A 259 36.59 5.28 -21.58
C CYS A 259 36.11 3.89 -22.02
N VAL A 260 36.49 2.85 -21.28
CA VAL A 260 36.05 1.46 -21.53
C VAL A 260 34.56 1.31 -21.28
N ALA A 261 34.05 1.90 -20.19
CA ALA A 261 32.62 1.87 -19.87
C ALA A 261 31.77 2.55 -20.96
N CYS A 262 32.29 3.60 -21.61
CA CYS A 262 31.60 4.27 -22.72
C CYS A 262 31.39 3.37 -23.96
N GLU A 263 32.12 2.27 -24.11
CA GLU A 263 31.92 1.30 -25.20
C GLU A 263 30.75 0.34 -24.92
N ILE A 264 30.24 0.31 -23.69
CA ILE A 264 29.19 -0.62 -23.24
C ILE A 264 27.88 0.15 -23.14
N THR A 265 26.86 -0.28 -23.90
CA THR A 265 25.54 0.38 -23.92
C THR A 265 24.39 -0.59 -23.73
N SER A 266 24.59 -1.88 -23.99
CA SER A 266 23.55 -2.90 -23.95
C SER A 266 23.38 -3.58 -22.58
N ALA A 267 24.20 -3.22 -21.59
CA ALA A 267 24.23 -3.82 -20.26
C ALA A 267 24.85 -2.87 -19.23
N ASP A 268 24.91 -3.29 -17.96
CA ASP A 268 25.53 -2.52 -16.87
C ASP A 268 27.03 -2.28 -17.12
N GLU A 269 27.35 -1.04 -17.48
CA GLU A 269 28.67 -0.59 -17.86
C GLU A 269 29.66 -0.57 -16.69
N LEU A 270 29.18 -0.34 -15.46
CA LEU A 270 30.05 -0.26 -14.28
C LEU A 270 30.53 -1.65 -13.88
N LEU A 271 29.60 -2.60 -13.75
CA LEU A 271 29.91 -3.96 -13.35
C LEU A 271 30.79 -4.67 -14.39
N LEU A 272 30.47 -4.54 -15.68
CA LEU A 272 31.25 -5.17 -16.74
C LEU A 272 32.68 -4.61 -16.81
N THR A 273 32.83 -3.29 -16.66
CA THR A 273 34.15 -2.65 -16.62
C THR A 273 34.93 -3.12 -15.39
N GLU A 274 34.33 -3.18 -14.21
CA GLU A 274 35.00 -3.69 -13.01
C GLU A 274 35.47 -5.14 -13.19
N LEU A 275 34.62 -6.03 -13.73
CA LEU A 275 35.00 -7.42 -14.00
C LEU A 275 36.12 -7.56 -15.03
N LEU A 276 36.15 -6.65 -16.02
CA LEU A 276 37.18 -6.60 -17.05
C LEU A 276 38.54 -6.20 -16.46
N PHE A 277 38.57 -5.17 -15.61
CA PHE A 277 39.78 -4.72 -14.92
C PHE A 277 40.24 -5.66 -13.80
N ASP A 278 39.31 -6.34 -13.10
CA ASP A 278 39.62 -7.39 -12.12
C ASP A 278 40.12 -8.69 -12.80
N GLY A 279 40.16 -8.73 -14.14
CA GLY A 279 40.74 -9.82 -14.92
C GLY A 279 39.90 -11.10 -14.90
N VAL A 280 38.60 -11.00 -14.64
CA VAL A 280 37.70 -12.16 -14.56
C VAL A 280 37.66 -12.93 -15.89
N PHE A 281 37.59 -12.21 -17.01
CA PHE A 281 37.52 -12.83 -18.33
C PHE A 281 38.85 -13.45 -18.80
N ASN A 282 39.99 -13.08 -18.20
CA ASN A 282 41.30 -13.60 -18.61
C ASN A 282 41.41 -15.12 -18.37
N ARG A 283 40.81 -15.62 -17.29
CA ARG A 283 40.84 -17.03 -16.89
C ARG A 283 39.75 -17.90 -17.55
N LEU A 284 38.77 -17.29 -18.20
CA LEU A 284 37.64 -18.00 -18.79
C LEU A 284 37.89 -18.35 -20.26
N SER A 285 37.27 -19.43 -20.73
CA SER A 285 37.19 -19.77 -22.16
C SER A 285 36.14 -18.91 -22.86
N SER A 286 36.13 -18.86 -24.20
CA SER A 286 35.16 -18.09 -24.96
C SER A 286 33.70 -18.55 -24.71
N GLU A 287 33.48 -19.85 -24.49
CA GLU A 287 32.19 -20.42 -24.10
C GLU A 287 31.74 -19.93 -22.72
N HIS A 288 32.65 -20.00 -21.73
CA HIS A 288 32.35 -19.55 -20.37
C HIS A 288 32.15 -18.04 -20.28
N ILE A 289 32.82 -17.25 -21.14
CA ILE A 289 32.60 -15.80 -21.26
C ILE A 289 31.19 -15.53 -21.78
N ALA A 290 30.76 -16.20 -22.85
CA ALA A 290 29.40 -16.07 -23.38
C ALA A 290 28.35 -16.43 -22.33
N ALA A 291 28.55 -17.54 -21.61
CA ALA A 291 27.66 -17.96 -20.53
C ALA A 291 27.58 -16.92 -19.41
N LEU A 292 28.71 -16.38 -18.93
CA LEU A 292 28.67 -15.35 -17.87
C LEU A 292 27.97 -14.07 -18.33
N LEU A 293 28.21 -13.64 -19.58
CA LEU A 293 27.61 -12.43 -20.13
C LEU A 293 26.10 -12.57 -20.38
N SER A 294 25.56 -13.80 -20.48
CA SER A 294 24.11 -14.00 -20.59
C SER A 294 23.34 -13.47 -19.39
N CYS A 295 23.99 -13.40 -18.21
CA CYS A 295 23.40 -12.85 -16.99
C CYS A 295 23.00 -11.37 -17.11
N PHE A 296 23.62 -10.63 -18.02
CA PHE A 296 23.38 -9.19 -18.20
C PHE A 296 22.24 -8.87 -19.16
N VAL A 297 21.93 -9.79 -20.08
CA VAL A 297 20.95 -9.58 -21.16
C VAL A 297 19.62 -10.29 -20.91
N PHE A 298 19.60 -11.24 -19.98
CA PHE A 298 18.38 -11.99 -19.66
C PHE A 298 17.52 -11.27 -18.62
N GLU A 299 16.36 -10.79 -19.05
CA GLU A 299 15.46 -9.99 -18.21
C GLU A 299 14.23 -10.77 -17.69
N GLU A 300 13.92 -11.94 -18.24
CA GLU A 300 12.68 -12.66 -17.90
C GLU A 300 12.79 -13.39 -16.54
N ARG A 301 11.64 -13.74 -15.95
CA ARG A 301 11.61 -14.55 -14.73
C ARG A 301 11.68 -16.01 -15.14
N ALA A 302 12.61 -16.76 -14.56
CA ALA A 302 12.71 -18.19 -14.71
C ALA A 302 12.79 -18.82 -13.31
N SER A 303 12.29 -20.04 -13.17
CA SER A 303 12.32 -20.76 -11.89
C SER A 303 13.44 -21.80 -11.83
N GLU A 304 13.93 -22.25 -12.98
CA GLU A 304 14.92 -23.33 -13.05
C GLU A 304 16.34 -22.78 -12.94
N MET A 305 17.08 -23.28 -11.95
CA MET A 305 18.49 -22.91 -11.76
C MET A 305 19.38 -23.71 -12.72
N PRO A 306 20.39 -23.06 -13.34
CA PRO A 306 21.26 -23.69 -14.32
C PRO A 306 22.20 -24.71 -13.68
N LYS A 307 22.60 -25.73 -14.44
CA LYS A 307 23.64 -26.69 -14.02
C LYS A 307 25.03 -26.15 -14.37
N LEU A 308 25.64 -25.46 -13.41
CA LEU A 308 26.92 -24.79 -13.62
C LEU A 308 28.13 -25.70 -13.35
N THR A 309 29.18 -25.55 -14.16
CA THR A 309 30.52 -26.05 -13.85
C THR A 309 31.13 -25.25 -12.72
N LYS A 310 32.17 -25.81 -12.05
CA LYS A 310 32.86 -25.11 -10.96
C LYS A 310 33.40 -23.75 -11.40
N GLU A 311 34.02 -23.67 -12.58
CA GLU A 311 34.56 -22.43 -13.13
C GLU A 311 33.49 -21.35 -13.35
N LEU A 312 32.32 -21.73 -13.91
CA LEU A 312 31.20 -20.82 -14.10
C LEU A 312 30.59 -20.37 -12.77
N SER A 313 30.48 -21.28 -11.80
CA SER A 313 29.97 -20.94 -10.46
C SER A 313 30.89 -19.95 -9.73
N ASP A 314 32.22 -20.11 -9.86
CA ASP A 314 33.21 -19.20 -9.26
C ASP A 314 33.17 -17.82 -9.95
N ALA A 315 32.99 -17.79 -11.28
CA ALA A 315 32.83 -16.56 -12.04
C ALA A 315 31.53 -15.82 -11.68
N LEU A 316 30.40 -16.53 -11.58
CA LEU A 316 29.11 -15.97 -11.17
C LEU A 316 29.18 -15.39 -9.76
N ARG A 317 29.84 -16.10 -8.83
CA ARG A 317 30.04 -15.59 -7.47
C ARG A 317 30.86 -14.30 -7.46
N THR A 318 31.93 -14.25 -8.25
CA THR A 318 32.75 -13.03 -8.40
C THR A 318 31.91 -11.87 -8.93
N LEU A 319 31.05 -12.12 -9.94
CA LEU A 319 30.12 -11.13 -10.47
C LEU A 319 29.17 -10.61 -9.38
N GLN A 320 28.53 -11.49 -8.62
CA GLN A 320 27.60 -11.11 -7.55
C GLN A 320 28.29 -10.34 -6.42
N ASP A 321 29.50 -10.74 -6.03
CA ASP A 321 30.28 -10.04 -5.01
C ASP A 321 30.70 -8.63 -5.49
N THR A 322 31.07 -8.49 -6.77
CA THR A 322 31.37 -7.18 -7.37
C THR A 322 30.13 -6.30 -7.48
N ALA A 323 28.98 -6.86 -7.89
CA ALA A 323 27.72 -6.14 -7.95
C ALA A 323 27.31 -5.61 -6.56
N ARG A 324 27.44 -6.45 -5.51
CA ARG A 324 27.18 -6.04 -4.13
C ARG A 324 28.14 -4.94 -3.67
N ARG A 325 29.42 -5.01 -4.05
CA ARG A 325 30.41 -3.94 -3.79
C ARG A 325 29.97 -2.61 -4.42
N ILE A 326 29.55 -2.62 -5.68
CA ILE A 326 29.09 -1.41 -6.40
C ILE A 326 27.83 -0.83 -5.74
N ALA A 327 26.87 -1.67 -5.36
CA ALA A 327 25.66 -1.22 -4.66
C ALA A 327 25.97 -0.58 -3.30
N ARG A 328 26.89 -1.16 -2.52
CA ARG A 328 27.37 -0.57 -1.25
C ARG A 328 28.03 0.79 -1.46
N ILE A 329 28.94 0.90 -2.43
CA ILE A 329 29.60 2.17 -2.76
C ILE A 329 28.56 3.22 -3.20
N SER A 330 27.53 2.79 -3.94
CA SER A 330 26.41 3.64 -4.36
C SER A 330 25.65 4.19 -3.16
N ASN A 331 25.31 3.33 -2.20
CA ASN A 331 24.65 3.72 -0.96
C ASN A 331 25.51 4.67 -0.10
N GLU A 332 26.81 4.40 0.03
CA GLU A 332 27.76 5.30 0.71
C GLU A 332 27.83 6.69 0.05
N CYS A 333 27.67 6.74 -1.28
CA CYS A 333 27.59 7.97 -2.06
C CYS A 333 26.21 8.65 -2.01
N ARG A 334 25.28 8.21 -1.17
CA ARG A 334 23.89 8.71 -1.10
C ARG A 334 23.11 8.51 -2.40
N LEU A 335 23.44 7.48 -3.16
CA LEU A 335 22.63 7.00 -4.27
C LEU A 335 21.89 5.75 -3.78
N PRO A 336 20.60 5.86 -3.41
CA PRO A 336 19.88 4.74 -2.81
C PRO A 336 19.71 3.62 -3.84
N VAL A 337 20.36 2.49 -3.59
CA VAL A 337 20.29 1.27 -4.38
C VAL A 337 20.02 0.12 -3.42
N ASP A 338 19.01 -0.68 -3.73
CA ASP A 338 18.76 -1.92 -2.99
C ASP A 338 19.78 -2.98 -3.44
N GLU A 339 20.64 -3.42 -2.51
CA GLU A 339 21.73 -4.36 -2.79
C GLU A 339 21.23 -5.68 -3.37
N ASP A 340 20.15 -6.23 -2.80
CA ASP A 340 19.64 -7.55 -3.19
C ASP A 340 18.97 -7.46 -4.56
N ASN A 341 18.13 -6.44 -4.78
CA ASN A 341 17.50 -6.21 -6.08
C ASN A 341 18.51 -5.92 -7.20
N TYR A 342 19.63 -5.23 -6.88
CA TYR A 342 20.68 -4.98 -7.88
C TYR A 342 21.41 -6.27 -8.25
N VAL A 343 21.77 -7.11 -7.28
CA VAL A 343 22.40 -8.42 -7.56
C VAL A 343 21.44 -9.35 -8.31
N ASP A 344 20.16 -9.39 -7.94
CA ASP A 344 19.14 -10.25 -8.55
C ASP A 344 18.75 -9.81 -9.97
N SER A 345 19.14 -8.60 -10.38
CA SER A 345 18.99 -8.14 -11.76
C SER A 345 19.85 -8.96 -12.74
N PHE A 346 20.96 -9.54 -12.26
CA PHE A 346 21.87 -10.38 -13.04
C PHE A 346 21.48 -11.86 -12.93
N LYS A 347 20.75 -12.36 -13.93
CA LYS A 347 20.04 -13.63 -13.85
C LYS A 347 20.82 -14.80 -14.46
N PRO A 348 21.22 -15.83 -13.70
CA PRO A 348 22.07 -16.91 -14.20
C PRO A 348 21.34 -17.98 -15.04
N HIS A 349 20.02 -17.92 -15.14
CA HIS A 349 19.15 -18.98 -15.68
C HIS A 349 19.49 -19.50 -17.09
N LEU A 350 20.19 -18.72 -17.92
CA LEU A 350 20.59 -19.13 -19.27
C LEU A 350 22.06 -19.53 -19.41
N MET A 351 22.83 -19.55 -18.33
CA MET A 351 24.28 -19.78 -18.40
C MET A 351 24.65 -21.15 -18.97
N ASP A 352 24.01 -22.22 -18.51
CA ASP A 352 24.28 -23.60 -18.97
C ASP A 352 23.76 -23.83 -20.39
N LEU A 353 22.63 -23.23 -20.73
CA LEU A 353 22.08 -23.18 -22.07
C LEU A 353 23.07 -22.55 -23.07
N VAL A 354 23.63 -21.39 -22.71
CA VAL A 354 24.57 -20.65 -23.58
C VAL A 354 25.92 -21.38 -23.68
N ASP A 355 26.40 -22.00 -22.60
CA ASP A 355 27.58 -22.88 -22.65
C ASP A 355 27.35 -24.08 -23.59
N ALA A 356 26.20 -24.76 -23.49
CA ALA A 356 25.85 -25.86 -24.40
C ALA A 356 25.71 -25.38 -25.86
N TRP A 357 25.12 -24.20 -26.08
CA TRP A 357 24.98 -23.60 -27.41
C TRP A 357 26.35 -23.27 -28.02
N THR A 358 27.26 -22.65 -27.27
CA THR A 358 28.59 -22.30 -27.78
C THR A 358 29.48 -23.53 -28.05
N ARG A 359 29.16 -24.68 -27.45
CA ARG A 359 29.79 -25.99 -27.73
C ARG A 359 29.15 -26.77 -28.88
N GLY A 360 28.14 -26.21 -29.55
CA GLY A 360 27.54 -26.81 -30.75
C GLY A 360 26.32 -27.71 -30.53
N ALA A 361 25.64 -27.63 -29.37
CA ALA A 361 24.39 -28.37 -29.16
C ALA A 361 23.29 -27.97 -30.17
N SER A 362 22.39 -28.87 -30.55
CA SER A 362 21.27 -28.50 -31.44
C SER A 362 20.29 -27.56 -30.72
N PHE A 363 19.59 -26.70 -31.47
CA PHE A 363 18.60 -25.78 -30.89
C PHE A 363 17.50 -26.54 -30.14
N ALA A 364 17.04 -27.67 -30.67
CA ALA A 364 16.05 -28.53 -30.02
C ALA A 364 16.55 -29.08 -28.67
N SER A 365 17.83 -29.47 -28.58
CA SER A 365 18.43 -29.93 -27.32
C SER A 365 18.46 -28.79 -26.29
N VAL A 366 18.83 -27.59 -26.73
CA VAL A 366 18.91 -26.40 -25.89
C VAL A 366 17.52 -25.99 -25.36
N CYS A 367 16.49 -25.98 -26.21
CA CYS A 367 15.12 -25.68 -25.78
C CYS A 367 14.59 -26.68 -24.76
N SER A 368 15.06 -27.93 -24.77
CA SER A 368 14.65 -28.93 -23.78
C SER A 368 15.31 -28.77 -22.40
N MET A 369 16.32 -27.89 -22.27
CA MET A 369 17.03 -27.66 -21.01
C MET A 369 16.33 -26.64 -20.10
N THR A 370 15.39 -25.85 -20.64
CA THR A 370 14.73 -24.75 -19.93
C THR A 370 13.25 -24.72 -20.27
N ASP A 371 12.42 -24.21 -19.37
CA ASP A 371 10.98 -23.96 -19.59
C ASP A 371 10.67 -22.67 -20.37
N LEU A 372 11.70 -21.96 -20.85
CA LEU A 372 11.57 -20.69 -21.56
C LEU A 372 11.09 -20.89 -23.01
N PHE A 373 10.30 -19.92 -23.48
CA PHE A 373 9.89 -19.88 -24.88
C PHE A 373 11.09 -19.70 -25.82
N GLU A 374 11.05 -20.35 -26.97
CA GLU A 374 12.13 -20.36 -27.96
C GLU A 374 12.45 -18.95 -28.48
N GLY A 375 11.43 -18.10 -28.59
CA GLY A 375 11.60 -16.68 -28.96
C GLY A 375 12.43 -15.90 -27.96
N THR A 376 12.27 -16.16 -26.65
CA THR A 376 13.08 -15.55 -25.59
C THR A 376 14.54 -15.96 -25.71
N ILE A 377 14.79 -17.25 -25.99
CA ILE A 377 16.15 -17.78 -26.17
C ILE A 377 16.83 -17.09 -27.37
N ILE A 378 16.15 -17.03 -28.52
CA ILE A 378 16.69 -16.39 -29.73
C ILE A 378 16.97 -14.90 -29.49
N ARG A 379 16.03 -14.18 -28.86
CA ARG A 379 16.20 -12.77 -28.51
C ARG A 379 17.42 -12.57 -27.61
N THR A 380 17.56 -13.40 -26.58
CA THR A 380 18.66 -13.28 -25.63
C THR A 380 20.02 -13.56 -26.29
N LEU A 381 20.12 -14.57 -27.15
CA LEU A 381 21.35 -14.87 -27.90
C LEU A 381 21.74 -13.74 -28.87
N ARG A 382 20.76 -13.05 -29.48
CA ARG A 382 21.03 -11.86 -30.31
C ARG A 382 21.51 -10.66 -29.50
N LEU A 383 20.90 -10.40 -28.34
CA LEU A 383 21.35 -9.35 -27.42
C LEU A 383 22.74 -9.64 -26.87
N LEU A 384 23.01 -10.91 -26.55
CA LEU A 384 24.33 -11.36 -26.09
C LEU A 384 25.41 -11.14 -27.16
N GLU A 385 25.08 -11.36 -28.44
CA GLU A 385 26.01 -11.11 -29.54
C GLU A 385 26.38 -9.63 -29.67
N GLU A 386 25.40 -8.73 -29.51
CA GLU A 386 25.66 -7.29 -29.48
C GLU A 386 26.53 -6.90 -28.27
N LEU A 387 26.21 -7.43 -27.08
CA LEU A 387 27.02 -7.19 -25.89
C LEU A 387 28.47 -7.68 -26.07
N LEU A 388 28.68 -8.85 -26.67
CA LEU A 388 30.02 -9.37 -26.95
C LEU A 388 30.81 -8.48 -27.92
N ARG A 389 30.15 -7.84 -28.90
CA ARG A 389 30.81 -6.87 -29.79
C ARG A 389 31.28 -5.65 -29.02
N GLN A 390 30.44 -5.13 -28.14
CA GLN A 390 30.77 -4.01 -27.26
C GLN A 390 31.95 -4.37 -26.35
N MET A 391 31.95 -5.58 -25.76
CA MET A 391 33.06 -6.07 -24.95
C MET A 391 34.36 -6.26 -25.76
N ALA A 392 34.28 -6.67 -27.03
CA ALA A 392 35.46 -6.74 -27.91
C ALA A 392 36.05 -5.35 -28.19
N ASN A 393 35.20 -4.34 -28.44
CA ASN A 393 35.64 -2.95 -28.58
C ASN A 393 36.23 -2.40 -27.27
N ALA A 394 35.59 -2.68 -26.13
CA ALA A 394 36.08 -2.31 -24.81
C ALA A 394 37.47 -2.91 -24.53
N ALA A 395 37.69 -4.19 -24.88
CA ALA A 395 39.00 -4.85 -24.76
C ALA A 395 40.07 -4.22 -25.67
N ARG A 396 39.68 -3.77 -26.87
CA ARG A 396 40.56 -3.04 -27.79
C ARG A 396 40.98 -1.69 -27.19
N THR A 397 40.05 -0.96 -26.55
CA THR A 397 40.33 0.31 -25.86
C THR A 397 41.30 0.13 -24.68
N ILE A 398 41.25 -1.02 -23.99
CA ILE A 398 42.24 -1.40 -22.96
C ILE A 398 43.62 -1.73 -23.58
N GLY A 399 43.67 -2.12 -24.85
CA GLY A 399 44.87 -2.61 -25.53
C GLY A 399 45.13 -4.11 -25.34
N SER A 400 44.12 -4.88 -24.91
CA SER A 400 44.24 -6.33 -24.69
C SER A 400 43.77 -7.13 -25.91
N ASN A 401 44.69 -7.39 -26.84
CA ASN A 401 44.42 -8.21 -28.03
C ASN A 401 43.99 -9.66 -27.68
N VAL A 402 44.36 -10.16 -26.50
CA VAL A 402 43.99 -11.51 -26.06
C VAL A 402 42.52 -11.56 -25.69
N LEU A 403 42.03 -10.58 -24.94
CA LEU A 403 40.61 -10.50 -24.57
C LEU A 403 39.74 -10.21 -25.79
N GLU A 404 40.16 -9.30 -26.67
CA GLU A 404 39.46 -9.02 -27.92
C GLU A 404 39.25 -10.30 -28.73
N LYS A 405 40.30 -11.11 -28.92
CA LYS A 405 40.20 -12.40 -29.63
C LYS A 405 39.23 -13.36 -28.94
N LYS A 406 39.23 -13.45 -27.61
CA LYS A 406 38.28 -14.32 -26.88
C LYS A 406 36.83 -13.89 -27.07
N PHE A 407 36.56 -12.58 -27.06
CA PHE A 407 35.20 -12.07 -27.31
C PHE A 407 34.77 -12.31 -28.77
N VAL A 408 35.67 -12.12 -29.74
CA VAL A 408 35.41 -12.42 -31.15
C VAL A 408 35.15 -13.92 -31.36
N GLU A 409 35.93 -14.80 -30.74
CA GLU A 409 35.71 -16.24 -30.80
C GLU A 409 34.35 -16.64 -30.19
N ALA A 410 33.95 -16.00 -29.09
CA ALA A 410 32.62 -16.22 -28.50
C ALA A 410 31.49 -15.79 -29.46
N ILE A 411 31.65 -14.67 -30.17
CA ILE A 411 30.70 -14.21 -31.19
C ILE A 411 30.55 -15.24 -32.31
N GLU A 412 31.66 -15.78 -32.80
CA GLU A 412 31.66 -16.81 -33.85
C GLU A 412 30.91 -18.08 -33.40
N LYS A 413 31.13 -18.52 -32.15
CA LYS A 413 30.45 -19.70 -31.58
C LYS A 413 28.95 -19.50 -31.37
N ILE A 414 28.51 -18.29 -31.05
CA ILE A 414 27.08 -17.97 -30.89
C ILE A 414 26.38 -17.87 -32.24
N LYS A 415 27.06 -17.34 -33.27
CA LYS A 415 26.51 -17.10 -34.62
C LYS A 415 26.34 -18.36 -35.45
N ARG A 416 25.29 -19.12 -35.18
CA ARG A 416 24.93 -20.27 -36.01
C ARG A 416 23.43 -20.52 -36.10
N ASP A 417 23.06 -21.28 -37.13
CA ASP A 417 21.74 -21.85 -37.34
C ASP A 417 20.56 -20.85 -37.24
N ILE A 418 19.44 -21.32 -36.69
CA ILE A 418 18.15 -20.63 -36.61
C ILE A 418 18.22 -19.29 -35.86
N VAL A 419 19.16 -19.14 -34.93
CA VAL A 419 19.29 -17.95 -34.08
C VAL A 419 19.61 -16.72 -34.92
N PHE A 420 20.36 -16.87 -36.02
CA PHE A 420 20.78 -15.79 -36.91
C PHE A 420 20.16 -15.87 -38.31
N ALA A 421 19.05 -16.59 -38.46
CA ALA A 421 18.27 -16.55 -39.70
C ALA A 421 17.82 -15.11 -40.02
N ALA A 422 17.83 -14.76 -41.31
CA ALA A 422 17.38 -13.46 -41.78
C ALA A 422 15.87 -13.29 -41.54
N SER A 423 15.45 -12.07 -41.21
CA SER A 423 14.02 -11.73 -41.17
C SER A 423 13.40 -11.88 -42.55
N LEU A 424 12.15 -12.31 -42.62
CA LEU A 424 11.36 -12.36 -43.87
C LEU A 424 11.01 -10.96 -44.41
N TYR A 425 11.23 -9.90 -43.62
CA TYR A 425 10.94 -8.51 -43.97
C TYR A 425 12.19 -7.72 -44.42
N LEU A 426 13.34 -8.38 -44.55
CA LEU A 426 14.60 -7.80 -45.04
C LEU A 426 14.74 -7.89 -46.55
#